data_AF-A0A183D051-F1
#
_entry.id   AF-A0A183D051-F1
#
_cell.length_a   1.000
_cell.length_b   1.000
_cell.length_c   1.000
_cell.angle_alpha   90.00
_cell.angle_beta   90.00
_cell.angle_gamma   90.00
#
_symmetry.space_group_name_H-M   'P 1'
#
loop_
_entity.id
_entity.type
_entity.pdbx_description
1 polymer ?
#
loop_
_entity_poly.entity_id
_entity_poly.type
_entity_poly.pdbx_seq_one_letter_code
_entity_poly.pdbx_strand_id
1 'polypeptide(L)'
;MIPGDGGAQLQAKLTGKPEVVHYWCAKKSDDFFDLWLNLELFLPGVIGCWADNMKLVYNTTTNRTSDMPGVIIRVPGFGNTSTVEWLDNSKRSEGRYFTDIVEALVPLGYRRGKSIVGAPLDWRRAPSMFFIFENFKI
;
A
#
# COMPACT_ATOMS: atom_id res chain seq x y z
N MET A 1 11.37 1.31 11.06
CA MET A 1 10.21 2.23 11.04
C MET A 1 8.98 1.43 10.68
N ILE A 2 8.00 1.39 11.57
CA ILE A 2 6.72 0.71 11.36
C ILE A 2 5.69 1.81 11.14
N PRO A 3 5.12 1.96 9.93
CA PRO A 3 4.10 2.96 9.66
C PRO A 3 2.75 2.58 10.28
N GLY A 4 1.87 3.58 10.44
CA GLY A 4 0.49 3.38 10.87
C GLY A 4 -0.44 3.05 9.70
N ASP A 5 -1.74 3.14 9.95
CA ASP A 5 -2.77 2.98 8.92
C ASP A 5 -2.61 4.03 7.81
N GLY A 6 -2.72 3.60 6.55
CA GLY A 6 -2.42 4.44 5.37
C GLY A 6 -0.94 4.84 5.20
N GLY A 7 -0.04 4.46 6.11
CA GLY A 7 1.33 4.99 6.18
C GLY A 7 2.36 4.31 5.29
N ALA A 8 1.93 3.47 4.34
CA ALA A 8 2.80 2.81 3.38
C ALA A 8 2.14 2.72 2.00
N GLN A 9 2.94 2.83 0.94
CA GLN A 9 2.47 2.60 -0.42
C GLN A 9 1.84 1.22 -0.60
N LEU A 10 0.80 1.13 -1.45
CA LEU A 10 0.25 -0.12 -1.95
C LEU A 10 0.21 -0.10 -3.48
N GLN A 11 0.58 -1.22 -4.09
CA GLN A 11 0.47 -1.41 -5.52
C GLN A 11 -0.55 -2.50 -5.83
N ALA A 12 -1.27 -2.34 -6.92
CA ALA A 12 -2.24 -3.33 -7.38
C ALA A 12 -2.01 -3.75 -8.83
N LYS A 13 -2.36 -4.98 -9.16
CA LYS A 13 -2.48 -5.48 -10.53
C LYS A 13 -3.87 -6.07 -10.72
N LEU A 14 -4.55 -5.67 -11.80
CA LEU A 14 -5.85 -6.22 -12.16
C LEU A 14 -5.65 -7.38 -13.12
N THR A 15 -6.00 -8.59 -12.70
CA THR A 15 -5.80 -9.81 -13.51
C THR A 15 -7.03 -10.17 -14.35
N GLY A 16 -8.18 -9.55 -14.07
CA GLY A 16 -9.44 -9.81 -14.74
C GLY A 16 -10.59 -9.78 -13.75
N LYS A 17 -11.00 -8.58 -13.34
CA LYS A 17 -12.17 -8.41 -12.47
C LYS A 17 -13.42 -8.93 -13.19
N PRO A 18 -14.21 -9.83 -12.58
CA PRO A 18 -15.42 -10.37 -13.21
C PRO A 18 -16.45 -9.25 -13.43
N GLU A 19 -16.61 -8.40 -12.43
CA GLU A 19 -17.53 -7.27 -12.42
C GLU A 19 -16.80 -5.98 -12.03
N VAL A 20 -17.40 -4.85 -12.39
CA VAL A 20 -16.92 -3.51 -12.06
C VAL A 20 -18.10 -2.62 -11.73
N VAL A 21 -17.89 -1.67 -10.82
CA VAL A 21 -18.94 -0.75 -10.34
C VAL A 21 -19.45 0.21 -11.43
N HIS A 22 -18.59 0.55 -12.40
CA HIS A 22 -18.93 1.36 -13.56
C HIS A 22 -18.27 0.81 -14.82
N TYR A 23 -18.88 1.02 -15.98
CA TYR A 23 -18.38 0.45 -17.25
C TYR A 23 -16.99 0.95 -17.66
N TRP A 24 -16.58 2.13 -17.17
CA TRP A 24 -15.27 2.71 -17.43
C TRP A 24 -14.16 2.24 -16.48
N CYS A 25 -14.49 1.49 -15.42
CA CYS A 25 -13.47 0.93 -14.55
C CYS A 25 -12.72 -0.21 -15.25
N ALA A 26 -11.39 -0.19 -15.16
CA ALA A 26 -10.56 -1.23 -15.75
C ALA A 26 -10.82 -2.59 -15.09
N LYS A 27 -10.89 -3.65 -15.91
CA LYS A 27 -10.93 -5.04 -15.45
C LYS A 27 -9.54 -5.69 -15.38
N LYS A 28 -8.59 -5.20 -16.18
CA LYS A 28 -7.23 -5.71 -16.31
C LYS A 28 -6.23 -4.55 -16.35
N SER A 29 -5.01 -4.81 -15.89
CA SER A 29 -3.87 -3.93 -16.07
C SER A 29 -2.67 -4.76 -16.52
N ASP A 30 -1.82 -4.18 -17.37
CA ASP A 30 -0.65 -4.88 -17.90
C ASP A 30 0.35 -5.17 -16.78
N ASP A 31 0.57 -4.19 -15.90
CA ASP A 31 1.48 -4.24 -14.78
C ASP A 31 0.85 -3.77 -13.46
N PHE A 32 1.66 -3.81 -12.41
CA PHE A 32 1.33 -3.19 -11.14
C PHE A 32 1.32 -1.66 -11.28
N PHE A 33 0.28 -1.03 -10.74
CA PHE A 33 0.17 0.43 -10.64
C PHE A 33 0.09 0.84 -9.17
N ASP A 34 0.40 2.11 -8.89
CA ASP A 34 0.28 2.69 -7.55
C ASP A 34 -1.20 2.86 -7.21
N LEU A 35 -1.69 2.01 -6.30
CA LEU A 35 -3.05 2.06 -5.79
C LEU A 35 -3.15 3.04 -4.62
N TRP A 36 -2.08 3.17 -3.85
CA TRP A 36 -1.95 4.12 -2.76
C TRP A 36 -0.51 4.60 -2.59
N LEU A 37 -0.24 5.89 -2.45
CA LEU A 37 -1.14 7.02 -2.70
C LEU A 37 -1.02 7.45 -4.17
N ASN A 38 -2.17 7.57 -4.84
CA ASN A 38 -2.25 8.16 -6.17
C ASN A 38 -3.49 9.07 -6.23
N LEU A 39 -3.25 10.39 -6.19
CA LEU A 39 -4.32 11.38 -6.11
C LEU A 39 -5.22 11.42 -7.35
N GLU A 40 -4.74 10.96 -8.50
CA GLU A 40 -5.55 10.89 -9.72
C GLU A 40 -6.70 9.88 -9.59
N LEU A 41 -6.51 8.87 -8.74
CA LEU A 41 -7.54 7.86 -8.45
C LEU A 41 -8.67 8.41 -7.56
N PHE A 42 -8.53 9.62 -7.00
CA PHE A 42 -9.55 10.26 -6.15
C PHE A 42 -10.40 11.28 -6.88
N LEU A 43 -10.15 11.50 -8.18
CA LEU A 43 -10.96 12.38 -8.99
C LEU A 43 -12.42 11.89 -9.07
N PRO A 44 -13.40 12.81 -9.13
CA PRO A 44 -14.79 12.46 -9.38
C PRO A 44 -14.92 11.54 -10.60
N GLY A 45 -15.66 10.44 -10.46
CA GLY A 45 -15.83 9.41 -11.48
C GLY A 45 -14.85 8.23 -11.39
N VAL A 46 -13.63 8.42 -10.87
CA VAL A 46 -12.61 7.35 -10.74
C VAL A 46 -12.56 6.78 -9.32
N ILE A 47 -12.90 7.58 -8.31
CA ILE A 47 -12.87 7.16 -6.90
C ILE A 47 -13.69 5.89 -6.60
N GLY A 48 -14.78 5.66 -7.33
CA GLY A 48 -15.56 4.42 -7.24
C GLY A 48 -14.77 3.19 -7.70
N CYS A 49 -14.02 3.32 -8.80
CA CYS A 49 -13.13 2.25 -9.28
C CYS A 49 -11.99 1.98 -8.29
N TRP A 50 -11.41 3.05 -7.71
CA TRP A 50 -10.38 2.92 -6.68
C TRP A 50 -10.90 2.19 -5.44
N ALA A 51 -12.06 2.61 -4.91
CA ALA A 51 -12.67 1.99 -3.74
C ALA A 51 -12.95 0.50 -3.98
N ASP A 52 -13.45 0.14 -5.17
CA ASP A 52 -13.69 -1.26 -5.56
C ASP A 52 -12.40 -2.08 -5.74
N ASN A 53 -11.26 -1.45 -6.03
CA ASN A 53 -9.96 -2.13 -6.06
C ASN A 53 -9.32 -2.25 -4.67
N MET A 54 -9.54 -1.24 -3.81
CA MET A 54 -8.97 -1.15 -2.47
C MET A 54 -9.71 -2.04 -1.43
N LYS A 55 -11.01 -2.29 -1.66
CA LYS A 55 -11.87 -3.05 -0.74
C LYS A 55 -11.33 -4.45 -0.45
N LEU A 56 -11.53 -4.91 0.78
CA LEU A 56 -11.34 -6.31 1.18
C LEU A 56 -12.67 -7.07 1.19
N VAL A 57 -12.63 -8.35 0.84
CA VAL A 57 -13.76 -9.28 0.98
C VAL A 57 -13.59 -10.05 2.28
N TYR A 58 -14.58 -9.99 3.16
CA TYR A 58 -14.58 -10.75 4.41
C TYR A 58 -15.30 -12.09 4.23
N ASN A 59 -14.66 -13.18 4.63
CA ASN A 59 -15.27 -14.50 4.69
C ASN A 59 -15.63 -14.83 6.14
N THR A 60 -16.93 -14.93 6.43
CA THR A 60 -17.47 -15.18 7.77
C THR A 60 -17.20 -16.58 8.29
N THR A 61 -16.98 -17.56 7.40
CA THR A 61 -16.70 -18.95 7.78
C THR A 61 -15.26 -19.11 8.24
N THR A 62 -14.32 -18.45 7.56
CA THR A 62 -12.89 -18.54 7.90
C THR A 62 -12.42 -17.40 8.81
N ASN A 63 -13.24 -16.36 8.99
CA ASN A 63 -12.88 -15.10 9.65
C ASN A 63 -11.63 -14.44 9.04
N ARG A 64 -11.44 -14.60 7.72
CA ARG A 64 -10.32 -14.01 6.98
C ARG A 64 -10.77 -13.01 5.93
N THR A 65 -9.90 -12.05 5.63
CA THR A 65 -10.05 -11.13 4.50
C THR A 65 -9.21 -11.56 3.31
N SER A 66 -9.74 -11.39 2.12
CA SER A 66 -9.01 -11.49 0.86
C SER A 66 -9.12 -10.19 0.08
N ASP A 67 -8.26 -10.01 -0.92
CA ASP A 67 -8.45 -8.94 -1.89
C ASP A 67 -9.71 -9.21 -2.75
N MET A 68 -10.16 -8.19 -3.47
CA MET A 68 -11.28 -8.32 -4.40
C MET A 68 -10.96 -9.30 -5.55
N PRO A 69 -11.94 -10.06 -6.06
CA PRO A 69 -11.73 -10.97 -7.18
C PRO A 69 -11.10 -10.26 -8.39
N GLY A 70 -10.01 -10.82 -8.91
CA GLY A 70 -9.26 -10.24 -10.02
C GLY A 70 -8.33 -9.08 -9.64
N VAL A 71 -8.09 -8.84 -8.35
CA VAL A 71 -7.15 -7.84 -7.83
C VAL A 71 -6.03 -8.53 -7.04
N ILE A 72 -4.78 -8.22 -7.36
CA ILE A 72 -3.62 -8.61 -6.58
C ILE A 72 -3.03 -7.36 -5.97
N ILE A 73 -2.81 -7.33 -4.65
CA ILE A 73 -2.13 -6.23 -3.96
C ILE A 73 -0.78 -6.67 -3.44
N ARG A 74 0.21 -5.79 -3.57
CA ARG A 74 1.55 -5.97 -2.98
C ARG A 74 1.98 -4.72 -2.24
N VAL A 75 2.82 -4.92 -1.23
CA VAL A 75 3.43 -3.87 -0.42
C VAL A 75 4.89 -3.72 -0.83
N PRO A 76 5.28 -2.65 -1.54
CA PRO A 76 6.66 -2.45 -1.96
C PRO A 76 7.56 -1.90 -0.84
N GLY A 77 8.86 -2.12 -0.99
CA GLY A 77 9.87 -1.36 -0.24
C GLY A 77 10.21 -1.87 1.16
N PHE A 78 9.88 -3.12 1.50
CA PHE A 78 10.31 -3.71 2.76
C PHE A 78 11.85 -3.70 2.90
N GLY A 79 12.35 -3.24 4.05
CA GLY A 79 13.77 -3.04 4.30
C GLY A 79 14.32 -1.71 3.79
N ASN A 80 13.63 -1.01 2.90
CA ASN A 80 13.94 0.35 2.45
C ASN A 80 13.03 1.37 3.16
N THR A 81 13.29 2.66 3.01
CA THR A 81 12.55 3.75 3.66
C THR A 81 11.66 4.52 2.69
N SER A 82 11.93 4.45 1.37
CA SER A 82 11.27 5.32 0.38
C SER A 82 9.73 5.26 0.40
N THR A 83 9.15 4.05 0.53
CA THR A 83 7.70 3.82 0.43
C THR A 83 6.94 4.18 1.71
N VAL A 84 7.65 4.55 2.78
CA VAL A 84 7.07 5.06 4.03
C VAL A 84 7.49 6.51 4.29
N GLU A 85 8.55 7.00 3.65
CA GLU A 85 8.89 8.43 3.64
C GLU A 85 7.89 9.23 2.79
N TRP A 86 7.60 8.72 1.59
CA TRP A 86 6.69 9.33 0.62
C TRP A 86 5.62 8.32 0.20
N LEU A 87 4.36 8.63 0.49
CA LEU A 87 3.22 7.78 0.14
C LEU A 87 2.85 7.93 -1.34
N ASP A 88 3.17 9.05 -1.96
CA ASP A 88 2.98 9.31 -3.39
C ASP A 88 4.35 9.33 -4.09
N ASN A 89 4.50 8.55 -5.17
CA ASN A 89 5.74 8.49 -5.94
C ASN A 89 6.12 9.81 -6.61
N SER A 90 5.15 10.69 -6.85
CA SER A 90 5.40 12.07 -7.32
C SER A 90 5.95 12.99 -6.23
N LYS A 91 5.97 12.54 -4.96
CA LYS A 91 6.43 13.30 -3.79
C LYS A 91 5.73 14.64 -3.60
N ARG A 92 4.45 14.70 -3.98
CA ARG A 92 3.56 15.81 -3.60
C ARG A 92 3.48 15.91 -2.08
N SER A 93 3.26 17.12 -1.57
CA SER A 93 3.21 17.44 -0.14
C SER A 93 2.22 16.57 0.64
N GLU A 94 1.12 16.19 0.02
CA GLU A 94 0.06 15.35 0.56
C GLU A 94 0.54 13.92 0.85
N GLY A 95 1.59 13.46 0.15
CA GLY A 95 2.24 12.17 0.37
C GLY A 95 3.42 12.24 1.35
N ARG A 96 3.75 13.39 1.92
CA ARG A 96 4.85 13.56 2.88
C ARG A 96 4.49 12.87 4.20
N TYR A 97 5.22 11.82 4.60
CA TYR A 97 4.97 11.09 5.84
C TYR A 97 6.23 10.96 6.72
N PHE A 98 7.05 9.92 6.56
CA PHE A 98 8.27 9.77 7.38
C PHE A 98 9.51 10.51 6.85
N THR A 99 9.42 11.24 5.72
CA THR A 99 10.61 11.90 5.15
C THR A 99 11.32 12.82 6.15
N ASP A 100 10.58 13.55 6.99
CA ASP A 100 11.14 14.51 7.96
C ASP A 100 11.97 13.81 9.03
N ILE A 101 11.47 12.68 9.51
CA ILE A 101 12.17 11.86 10.50
C ILE A 101 13.47 11.33 9.89
N VAL A 102 13.40 10.78 8.68
CA VAL A 102 14.57 10.21 8.01
C VAL A 102 15.59 11.30 7.67
N GLU A 103 15.14 12.45 7.20
CA GLU A 103 15.98 13.62 6.89
C GLU A 103 16.66 14.19 8.14
N ALA A 104 16.03 14.15 9.32
CA ALA A 104 16.65 14.53 10.58
C ALA A 104 17.72 13.53 11.05
N LEU A 105 17.54 12.23 10.78
CA LEU A 105 18.46 11.17 11.22
C LEU A 105 19.69 11.02 10.32
N VAL A 106 19.57 11.29 9.02
CA VAL A 106 20.67 11.09 8.06
C VAL A 106 21.92 11.93 8.39
N PRO A 107 21.82 13.23 8.74
CA PRO A 107 22.96 14.03 9.19
C PRO A 107 23.64 13.50 10.46
N LEU A 108 22.93 12.73 11.28
CA LEU A 108 23.48 12.08 12.48
C LEU A 108 24.25 10.78 12.15
N GLY A 109 24.47 10.46 10.88
CA GLY A 109 25.21 9.30 10.41
C GLY A 109 24.36 8.07 10.11
N TYR A 110 23.04 8.16 10.27
CA TYR A 110 22.14 7.08 9.88
C TYR A 110 22.02 6.94 8.35
N ARG A 111 21.78 5.72 7.87
CA ARG A 111 21.74 5.37 6.45
C ARG A 111 20.45 4.64 6.11
N ARG A 112 19.67 5.21 5.18
CA ARG A 112 18.48 4.58 4.58
C ARG A 112 18.79 3.17 4.08
N GLY A 113 17.90 2.23 4.35
CA GLY A 113 18.05 0.81 3.97
C GLY A 113 19.16 0.05 4.70
N LYS A 114 19.80 0.65 5.70
CA LYS A 114 20.87 0.02 6.49
C LYS A 114 20.62 0.17 7.99
N SER A 115 20.80 1.38 8.52
CA SER A 115 20.55 1.69 9.94
C SER A 115 19.21 2.40 10.17
N ILE A 116 18.51 2.79 9.10
CA ILE A 116 17.08 3.12 9.12
C ILE A 116 16.43 2.24 8.05
N VAL A 117 15.51 1.38 8.46
CA VAL A 117 14.76 0.49 7.57
C VAL A 117 13.27 0.72 7.76
N GLY A 118 12.49 0.65 6.69
CA GLY A 118 11.03 0.63 6.73
C GLY A 118 10.51 -0.80 6.75
N ALA A 119 9.42 -1.01 7.48
CA ALA A 119 8.67 -2.25 7.53
C ALA A 119 7.22 -1.97 7.09
N PRO A 120 6.98 -1.60 5.82
CA PRO A 120 5.64 -1.40 5.29
C PRO A 120 4.87 -2.72 5.28
N LEU A 121 3.60 -2.67 5.67
CA LEU A 121 2.67 -3.80 5.67
C LEU A 121 1.36 -3.38 4.99
N ASP A 122 0.53 -4.37 4.67
CA ASP A 122 -0.81 -4.12 4.11
C ASP A 122 -1.74 -3.62 5.23
N TRP A 123 -1.68 -2.33 5.51
CA TRP A 123 -2.36 -1.67 6.62
C TRP A 123 -3.89 -1.86 6.65
N ARG A 124 -4.49 -2.37 5.56
CA ARG A 124 -5.91 -2.75 5.49
C ARG A 124 -6.24 -4.00 6.31
N ARG A 125 -5.23 -4.81 6.67
CA ARG A 125 -5.40 -6.13 7.29
C ARG A 125 -4.97 -6.12 8.76
N ALA A 126 -5.64 -6.96 9.55
CA ALA A 126 -5.29 -7.18 10.94
C ALA A 126 -3.99 -8.00 11.10
N PRO A 127 -3.28 -7.90 12.24
CA PRO A 127 -2.04 -8.63 12.51
C PRO A 127 -2.12 -10.15 12.30
N SER A 128 -3.26 -10.78 12.64
CA SER A 128 -3.50 -12.22 12.48
C SER A 128 -3.43 -12.71 11.02
N MET A 129 -3.42 -11.80 10.05
CA MET A 129 -3.29 -12.12 8.63
C MET A 129 -1.85 -12.09 8.12
N PHE A 130 -0.88 -11.70 8.96
CA PHE A 130 0.52 -11.61 8.57
C PHE A 130 1.37 -12.67 9.26
N PHE A 131 1.92 -13.60 8.47
CA PHE A 131 2.99 -14.51 8.92
C PHE A 131 4.25 -13.78 9.37
N ILE A 132 4.44 -12.53 8.94
CA ILE A 132 5.64 -11.75 9.27
C ILE A 132 5.74 -11.45 10.77
N PHE A 133 4.62 -11.37 11.50
CA PHE A 133 4.65 -11.16 12.96
C PHE A 133 5.08 -12.40 13.73
N GLU A 134 5.00 -13.60 13.13
CA GLU A 134 5.54 -14.82 13.75
C GLU A 134 7.08 -14.88 13.65
N ASN A 135 7.67 -14.13 12.71
CA ASN A 135 9.11 -14.19 12.39
C ASN A 135 9.81 -12.82 12.44
N PHE A 136 9.15 -11.79 12.97
CA PHE A 136 9.75 -10.45 13.13
C PHE A 136 10.77 -10.46 14.26
N LYS A 137 11.98 -10.96 13.97
CA LYS A 137 13.14 -10.82 14.85
C LYS A 137 13.88 -9.56 14.47
N ILE A 138 13.85 -8.56 15.37
CA ILE A 138 14.78 -7.42 15.37
C ILE A 138 16.09 -7.90 15.97
#